data_AF-A0A061EAI3-F1
#
_entry.id   AF-A0A061EAI3-F1
#
_cell.length_a   1.000
_cell.length_b   1.000
_cell.length_c   1.000
_cell.angle_alpha   90.00
_cell.angle_beta   90.00
_cell.angle_gamma   90.00
#
_symmetry.space_group_name_H-M   'P 1'
#
loop_
_entity.id
_entity.type
_entity.pdbx_description
1 polymer ?
#
loop_
_entity_poly.entity_id
_entity_poly.type
_entity_poly.pdbx_seq_one_letter_code
_entity_poly.pdbx_strand_id
1 'polypeptide(L)'
;MTILIEQPEFEGGIGERNKGPVDENELVLDGGFVVPETMPDEGFVAPDTNSFGHTFRDYHVESERQNGVEEFYRTNHINQTVDFVRRMREEYGKLNKVEMSIWECCELLNEFVDESDPDLDEPQIEHLLQTAEAIRKDYPDEDWLHLTGLIHDLGKVLLHPAFGELPQWAVVGDTFPVGCAYDESIVHHKYFLENPDYKNPVYNTKYGLYSEGCGLDNVLMSWGHDDYMYLVAKENKSTLPSAGLFIIRYHSFYALHRADAYKHLMNEEDIENLKWLKIFNKYDLYSKSKVRIDVEEVKPYYLSLIKKYFPTKLKW
;
A
#
# COMPACT_ATOMS: atom_id res chain seq x y z
N MET A 1 48.86 -21.92 -34.16
CA MET A 1 48.58 -21.89 -32.71
C MET A 1 47.07 -21.96 -32.59
N THR A 2 46.57 -23.17 -32.46
CA THR A 2 45.14 -23.50 -32.52
C THR A 2 45.01 -24.69 -31.58
N ILE A 3 44.46 -24.45 -30.39
CA ILE A 3 44.32 -25.47 -29.35
C ILE A 3 42.90 -25.99 -29.46
N LEU A 4 42.80 -27.26 -29.85
CA LEU A 4 41.60 -28.09 -29.79
C LEU A 4 41.33 -28.41 -28.31
N ILE A 5 40.10 -28.21 -27.86
CA ILE A 5 39.64 -28.66 -26.54
C ILE A 5 38.60 -29.77 -26.79
N GLU A 6 38.90 -30.94 -26.24
CA GLU A 6 38.11 -32.16 -26.29
C GLU A 6 36.80 -32.03 -25.50
N GLN A 7 35.71 -32.56 -26.06
CA GLN A 7 34.46 -32.83 -25.33
C GLN A 7 34.55 -34.22 -24.69
N PRO A 8 34.10 -34.43 -23.44
CA PRO A 8 33.91 -35.77 -22.91
C PRO A 8 32.50 -36.29 -23.18
N GLU A 9 32.47 -37.59 -23.46
CA GLU A 9 31.33 -38.43 -23.81
C GLU A 9 30.31 -38.58 -22.67
N PHE A 10 29.04 -38.71 -23.08
CA PHE A 10 27.92 -39.16 -22.27
C PHE A 10 27.97 -40.68 -22.13
N GLU A 11 28.19 -41.21 -20.93
CA GLU A 11 27.83 -42.58 -20.56
C GLU A 11 26.73 -42.57 -19.51
N GLY A 12 25.58 -43.15 -19.88
CA GLY A 12 24.43 -43.34 -19.01
C GLY A 12 24.63 -44.51 -18.05
N GLY A 13 24.35 -44.26 -16.77
CA GLY A 13 24.20 -45.28 -15.74
C GLY A 13 22.90 -45.05 -14.99
N ILE A 14 21.91 -45.91 -15.21
CA ILE A 14 20.69 -46.00 -14.41
C ILE A 14 21.09 -46.53 -13.03
N GLY A 15 20.83 -45.75 -11.99
CA GLY A 15 21.00 -46.14 -10.60
C GLY A 15 19.95 -45.48 -9.73
N GLU A 16 18.89 -46.22 -9.40
CA GLU A 16 17.93 -45.87 -8.36
C GLU A 16 18.67 -45.57 -7.05
N ARG A 17 18.47 -44.38 -6.47
CA ARG A 17 18.75 -44.12 -5.06
C ARG A 17 17.62 -43.32 -4.41
N ASN A 18 17.00 -44.01 -3.46
CA ASN A 18 16.10 -43.59 -2.40
C ASN A 18 16.15 -42.09 -2.04
N LYS A 19 14.97 -41.46 -2.08
CA LYS A 19 14.68 -40.20 -1.37
C LYS A 19 14.68 -40.47 0.13
N GLY A 20 15.72 -40.01 0.83
CA GLY A 20 15.64 -39.67 2.25
C GLY A 20 15.10 -38.24 2.40
N PRO A 21 14.51 -37.87 3.55
CA PRO A 21 13.96 -36.54 3.75
C PRO A 21 15.11 -35.55 3.81
N VAL A 22 15.06 -34.51 2.99
CA VAL A 22 15.93 -33.35 3.15
C VAL A 22 15.28 -32.49 4.23
N ASP A 23 16.03 -32.31 5.32
CA ASP A 23 15.70 -31.43 6.43
C ASP A 23 15.72 -29.98 5.91
N GLU A 24 14.53 -29.41 5.71
CA GLU A 24 14.31 -28.03 5.28
C GLU A 24 14.40 -27.12 6.51
N ASN A 25 15.62 -26.83 6.96
CA ASN A 25 15.86 -25.81 7.97
C ASN A 25 16.46 -24.54 7.35
N GLU A 26 15.69 -23.46 7.51
CA GLU A 26 16.08 -22.04 7.62
C GLU A 26 16.85 -21.41 6.44
N LEU A 27 16.09 -20.74 5.58
CA LEU A 27 16.61 -19.60 4.81
C LEU A 27 16.62 -18.36 5.72
N VAL A 28 17.80 -18.05 6.24
CA VAL A 28 18.07 -16.88 7.08
C VAL A 28 17.94 -15.61 6.24
N LEU A 29 16.97 -14.76 6.61
CA LEU A 29 16.74 -13.45 6.02
C LEU A 29 17.73 -12.43 6.58
N ASP A 30 18.42 -11.71 5.69
CA ASP A 30 19.18 -10.51 6.05
C ASP A 30 18.16 -9.36 6.27
N GLY A 31 17.44 -9.42 7.39
CA GLY A 31 16.30 -8.55 7.70
C GLY A 31 15.35 -9.02 8.81
N GLY A 32 15.50 -10.25 9.32
CA GLY A 32 14.97 -10.66 10.63
C GLY A 32 13.45 -10.87 10.82
N PHE A 33 12.59 -10.71 9.81
CA PHE A 33 11.14 -10.92 9.97
C PHE A 33 10.64 -12.08 9.09
N VAL A 34 10.25 -13.19 9.73
CA VAL A 34 9.71 -14.38 9.05
C VAL A 34 8.21 -14.19 8.87
N VAL A 35 7.70 -14.33 7.63
CA VAL A 35 6.26 -14.37 7.38
C VAL A 35 5.72 -15.69 7.96
N PRO A 36 4.74 -15.69 8.87
CA PRO A 36 4.20 -16.93 9.42
C PRO A 36 3.59 -17.83 8.32
N GLU A 37 3.97 -19.10 8.27
CA GLU A 37 3.48 -20.07 7.27
C GLU A 37 2.00 -20.46 7.47
N THR A 38 1.46 -20.23 8.67
CA THR A 38 0.08 -20.57 9.03
C THR A 38 -0.58 -19.42 9.78
N MET A 39 -1.69 -18.90 9.25
CA MET A 39 -2.59 -18.01 10.01
C MET A 39 -3.15 -18.76 11.22
N PRO A 40 -3.36 -18.10 12.38
CA PRO A 40 -3.94 -18.76 13.55
C PRO A 40 -5.32 -19.36 13.23
N ASP A 41 -5.61 -20.55 13.79
CA ASP A 41 -6.88 -21.29 13.63
C ASP A 41 -8.13 -20.48 14.07
N GLU A 42 -7.96 -19.42 14.88
CA GLU A 42 -8.99 -18.45 15.31
C GLU A 42 -8.72 -17.01 14.79
N GLY A 43 -8.13 -16.87 13.60
CA GLY A 43 -7.84 -15.56 13.00
C GLY A 43 -9.09 -14.77 12.57
N PHE A 44 -8.91 -13.47 12.29
CA PHE A 44 -9.94 -12.57 11.77
C PHE A 44 -10.67 -13.19 10.57
N VAL A 45 -11.98 -13.33 10.69
CA VAL A 45 -12.86 -13.82 9.62
C VAL A 45 -13.41 -12.61 8.88
N ALA A 46 -13.04 -12.46 7.61
CA ALA A 46 -13.58 -11.40 6.76
C ALA A 46 -15.10 -11.59 6.61
N PRO A 47 -15.90 -10.51 6.81
CA PRO A 47 -17.34 -10.60 6.63
C PRO A 47 -17.70 -10.71 5.14
N ASP A 48 -18.82 -11.36 4.83
CA ASP A 48 -19.31 -11.53 3.46
C ASP A 48 -19.78 -10.19 2.83
N THR A 49 -20.15 -9.20 3.65
CA THR A 49 -20.67 -7.89 3.22
C THR A 49 -20.14 -6.75 4.09
N ASN A 50 -20.05 -5.55 3.53
CA ASN A 50 -19.65 -4.32 4.23
C ASN A 50 -20.71 -3.82 5.24
N SER A 51 -20.40 -2.70 5.92
CA SER A 51 -21.30 -2.03 6.88
C SER A 51 -22.67 -1.60 6.31
N PHE A 52 -22.81 -1.58 4.98
CA PHE A 52 -24.04 -1.25 4.25
C PHE A 52 -24.76 -2.47 3.68
N GLY A 53 -24.24 -3.68 3.90
CA GLY A 53 -24.82 -4.93 3.38
C GLY A 53 -24.54 -5.19 1.90
N HIS A 54 -23.54 -4.51 1.32
CA HIS A 54 -23.08 -4.73 -0.06
C HIS A 54 -21.79 -5.57 -0.08
N THR A 55 -21.46 -6.14 -1.24
CA THR A 55 -20.15 -6.75 -1.47
C THR A 55 -19.07 -5.67 -1.39
N PHE A 56 -17.95 -5.96 -0.73
CA PHE A 56 -16.82 -5.03 -0.64
C PHE A 56 -16.29 -4.65 -2.02
N ARG A 57 -16.00 -3.36 -2.20
CA ARG A 57 -15.46 -2.80 -3.46
C ARG A 57 -16.31 -3.11 -4.70
N ASP A 58 -17.63 -3.08 -4.55
CA ASP A 58 -18.55 -3.25 -5.68
C ASP A 58 -18.78 -1.92 -6.39
N TYR A 59 -18.12 -1.74 -7.54
CA TYR A 59 -18.25 -0.55 -8.40
C TYR A 59 -19.38 -0.67 -9.44
N HIS A 60 -20.15 -1.76 -9.44
CA HIS A 60 -21.15 -2.08 -10.46
C HIS A 60 -22.60 -2.04 -9.96
N VAL A 61 -22.83 -1.88 -8.66
CA VAL A 61 -24.17 -1.71 -8.08
C VAL A 61 -24.63 -0.26 -8.26
N GLU A 62 -25.74 -0.06 -8.97
CA GLU A 62 -26.36 1.25 -9.16
C GLU A 62 -26.76 1.87 -7.81
N SER A 63 -26.10 2.97 -7.42
CA SER A 63 -26.42 3.76 -6.23
C SER A 63 -25.97 5.21 -6.41
N GLU A 64 -26.52 6.16 -5.63
CA GLU A 64 -26.05 7.56 -5.67
C GLU A 64 -24.54 7.68 -5.34
N ARG A 65 -24.04 6.81 -4.45
CA ARG A 65 -22.62 6.73 -4.09
C ARG A 65 -21.75 6.29 -5.27
N GLN A 66 -22.27 5.40 -6.13
CA GLN A 66 -21.54 4.91 -7.31
C GLN A 66 -21.27 6.02 -8.34
N ASN A 67 -22.23 6.93 -8.57
CA ASN A 67 -22.01 8.07 -9.47
C ASN A 67 -20.90 9.01 -8.94
N GLY A 68 -20.84 9.21 -7.63
CA GLY A 68 -19.79 10.01 -6.98
C GLY A 68 -18.42 9.35 -7.12
N VAL A 69 -18.32 8.05 -6.83
CA VAL A 69 -17.07 7.27 -6.96
C VAL A 69 -16.59 7.20 -8.41
N GLU A 70 -17.49 7.03 -9.38
CA GLU A 70 -17.12 7.01 -10.80
C GLU A 70 -16.59 8.38 -11.28
N GLU A 71 -17.25 9.49 -10.91
CA GLU A 71 -16.78 10.83 -11.25
C GLU A 71 -15.46 11.20 -10.54
N PHE A 72 -15.29 10.73 -9.31
CA PHE A 72 -14.02 10.81 -8.59
C PHE A 72 -12.89 10.14 -9.38
N TYR A 73 -13.06 8.86 -9.77
CA TYR A 73 -12.04 8.12 -10.50
C TYR A 73 -11.82 8.68 -11.91
N ARG A 74 -12.87 9.16 -12.57
CA ARG A 74 -12.73 9.90 -13.84
C ARG A 74 -11.80 11.10 -13.67
N THR A 75 -12.03 11.93 -12.66
CA THR A 75 -11.22 13.11 -12.41
C THR A 75 -9.79 12.74 -12.01
N ASN A 76 -9.61 11.73 -11.16
CA ASN A 76 -8.30 11.20 -10.79
C ASN A 76 -7.52 10.75 -12.04
N HIS A 77 -8.08 9.84 -12.83
CA HIS A 77 -7.39 9.27 -13.99
C HIS A 77 -7.06 10.31 -15.05
N ILE A 78 -7.84 11.35 -15.22
CA ILE A 78 -7.56 12.42 -16.19
C ILE A 78 -6.39 13.30 -15.74
N ASN A 79 -6.28 13.59 -14.44
CA ASN A 79 -5.38 14.62 -13.92
C ASN A 79 -4.08 14.10 -13.30
N GLN A 80 -4.00 12.82 -12.94
CA GLN A 80 -2.78 12.17 -12.47
C GLN A 80 -1.82 11.93 -13.66
N THR A 81 -0.95 12.91 -13.91
CA THR A 81 0.09 12.87 -14.95
C THR A 81 1.48 12.83 -14.33
N VAL A 82 2.49 12.44 -15.12
CA VAL A 82 3.91 12.49 -14.69
C VAL A 82 4.28 13.88 -14.18
N ASP A 83 3.85 14.93 -14.88
CA ASP A 83 4.15 16.32 -14.51
C ASP A 83 3.42 16.74 -13.24
N PHE A 84 2.16 16.32 -13.06
CA PHE A 84 1.43 16.57 -11.82
C PHE A 84 2.14 15.90 -10.64
N VAL A 85 2.39 14.59 -10.71
CA VAL A 85 3.02 13.81 -9.64
C VAL A 85 4.39 14.37 -9.24
N ARG A 86 5.22 14.75 -10.22
CA ARG A 86 6.53 15.35 -9.95
C ARG A 86 6.41 16.65 -9.16
N ARG A 87 5.49 17.54 -9.54
CA ARG A 87 5.25 18.80 -8.81
C ARG A 87 4.77 18.54 -7.39
N MET A 88 3.85 17.60 -7.22
CA MET A 88 3.33 17.26 -5.89
C MET A 88 4.43 16.71 -4.98
N ARG A 89 5.23 15.74 -5.47
CA ARG A 89 6.40 15.24 -4.73
C ARG A 89 7.42 16.32 -4.40
N GLU A 90 7.68 17.25 -5.31
CA GLU A 90 8.60 18.37 -5.07
C GLU A 90 8.05 19.33 -4.00
N GLU A 91 6.76 19.64 -4.04
CA GLU A 91 6.14 20.55 -3.08
C GLU A 91 6.06 19.91 -1.69
N TYR A 92 5.48 18.72 -1.61
CA TYR A 92 5.13 18.07 -0.35
C TYR A 92 6.28 17.29 0.26
N GLY A 93 7.28 16.87 -0.53
CA GLY A 93 8.51 16.28 0.00
C GLY A 93 9.35 17.23 0.86
N LYS A 94 9.02 18.54 0.90
CA LYS A 94 9.68 19.52 1.78
C LYS A 94 9.27 19.37 3.25
N LEU A 95 8.12 18.74 3.51
CA LEU A 95 7.54 18.54 4.84
C LEU A 95 7.60 19.78 5.72
N ASN A 96 7.02 20.88 5.24
CA ASN A 96 7.13 22.20 5.86
C ASN A 96 5.76 22.86 6.09
N LYS A 97 4.70 22.06 6.13
CA LYS A 97 3.32 22.51 6.36
C LYS A 97 3.05 22.64 7.86
N VAL A 98 3.29 21.57 8.63
CA VAL A 98 2.94 21.49 10.06
C VAL A 98 3.98 20.66 10.84
N GLU A 99 4.20 20.99 12.12
CA GLU A 99 4.94 20.13 13.04
C GLU A 99 3.99 19.55 14.11
N MET A 100 3.76 18.24 14.05
CA MET A 100 2.85 17.53 14.97
C MET A 100 3.26 16.07 15.15
N SER A 101 2.77 15.43 16.20
CA SER A 101 2.94 14.02 16.48
C SER A 101 1.98 13.17 15.63
N ILE A 102 2.26 11.88 15.52
CA ILE A 102 1.36 10.91 14.87
C ILE A 102 -0.03 10.93 15.52
N TRP A 103 -0.12 10.98 16.85
CA TRP A 103 -1.42 10.94 17.52
C TRP A 103 -2.24 12.22 17.32
N GLU A 104 -1.60 13.39 17.31
CA GLU A 104 -2.27 14.65 16.94
C GLU A 104 -2.80 14.58 15.49
N CYS A 105 -2.09 13.89 14.58
CA CYS A 105 -2.56 13.64 13.22
C CYS A 105 -3.81 12.74 13.19
N CYS A 106 -3.83 11.66 13.98
CA CYS A 106 -5.01 10.79 14.11
C CYS A 106 -6.24 11.59 14.59
N GLU A 107 -6.05 12.47 15.59
CA GLU A 107 -7.11 13.33 16.13
C GLU A 107 -7.58 14.36 15.10
N LEU A 108 -6.68 14.93 14.28
CA LEU A 108 -7.02 15.88 13.22
C LEU A 108 -7.88 15.25 12.12
N LEU A 109 -7.59 14.00 11.74
CA LEU A 109 -8.33 13.30 10.68
C LEU A 109 -9.76 12.92 11.07
N ASN A 110 -10.11 13.02 12.35
CA ASN A 110 -11.47 12.80 12.83
C ASN A 110 -12.51 13.78 12.21
N GLU A 111 -12.05 14.85 11.57
CA GLU A 111 -12.89 15.85 10.89
C GLU A 111 -13.25 15.51 9.44
N PHE A 112 -12.72 14.43 8.86
CA PHE A 112 -12.88 14.08 7.44
C PHE A 112 -13.57 12.72 7.20
N VAL A 113 -14.30 12.63 6.08
CA VAL A 113 -14.90 11.39 5.53
C VAL A 113 -14.34 11.18 4.12
N ASP A 114 -13.89 9.96 3.81
CA ASP A 114 -13.32 9.59 2.51
C ASP A 114 -14.43 9.35 1.47
N GLU A 115 -14.45 10.15 0.39
CA GLU A 115 -15.47 10.06 -0.67
C GLU A 115 -15.19 8.93 -1.69
N SER A 116 -13.98 8.38 -1.71
CA SER A 116 -13.60 7.31 -2.64
C SER A 116 -13.98 5.91 -2.13
N ASP A 117 -14.19 5.78 -0.82
CA ASP A 117 -14.51 4.53 -0.16
C ASP A 117 -16.02 4.22 -0.31
N PRO A 118 -16.41 3.09 -0.92
CA PRO A 118 -17.82 2.68 -0.96
C PRO A 118 -18.29 2.04 0.36
N ASP A 119 -17.38 1.76 1.30
CA ASP A 119 -17.59 0.84 2.42
C ASP A 119 -17.59 1.51 3.82
N LEU A 120 -17.30 2.81 3.95
CA LEU A 120 -17.13 3.51 5.24
C LEU A 120 -17.95 4.82 5.37
N ASP A 121 -18.62 5.03 6.51
CA ASP A 121 -19.20 6.35 6.91
C ASP A 121 -18.68 6.81 8.30
N GLU A 122 -17.81 6.03 8.95
CA GLU A 122 -17.23 6.33 10.26
C GLU A 122 -16.12 7.39 10.21
N PRO A 123 -15.84 8.08 11.34
CA PRO A 123 -14.68 8.96 11.43
C PRO A 123 -13.38 8.20 11.19
N GLN A 124 -12.43 8.84 10.50
CA GLN A 124 -11.19 8.20 10.06
C GLN A 124 -10.41 7.49 11.19
N ILE A 125 -10.40 8.04 12.41
CA ILE A 125 -9.69 7.43 13.54
C ILE A 125 -10.23 6.04 13.93
N GLU A 126 -11.51 5.79 13.74
CA GLU A 126 -12.12 4.47 14.00
C GLU A 126 -11.59 3.45 12.98
N HIS A 127 -11.52 3.81 11.70
CA HIS A 127 -10.95 2.95 10.66
C HIS A 127 -9.49 2.58 10.96
N LEU A 128 -8.67 3.57 11.34
CA LEU A 128 -7.27 3.35 11.72
C LEU A 128 -7.15 2.35 12.88
N LEU A 129 -7.97 2.53 13.93
CA LEU A 129 -7.93 1.67 15.11
C LEU A 129 -8.53 0.28 14.85
N GLN A 130 -9.58 0.18 14.04
CA GLN A 130 -10.16 -1.10 13.64
C GLN A 130 -9.15 -1.95 12.88
N THR A 131 -8.44 -1.32 11.93
CA THR A 131 -7.37 -1.96 11.16
C THR A 131 -6.27 -2.43 12.11
N ALA A 132 -5.78 -1.54 12.98
CA ALA A 132 -4.68 -1.82 13.89
C ALA A 132 -5.02 -2.92 14.93
N GLU A 133 -6.21 -2.88 15.54
CA GLU A 133 -6.63 -3.86 16.54
C GLU A 133 -6.96 -5.22 15.92
N ALA A 134 -7.50 -5.25 14.70
CA ALA A 134 -7.73 -6.51 13.98
C ALA A 134 -6.41 -7.21 13.64
N ILE A 135 -5.40 -6.44 13.19
CA ILE A 135 -4.04 -6.96 12.99
C ILE A 135 -3.48 -7.46 14.33
N ARG A 136 -3.57 -6.64 15.39
CA ARG A 136 -3.02 -6.96 16.72
C ARG A 136 -3.56 -8.25 17.30
N LYS A 137 -4.82 -8.58 17.02
CA LYS A 137 -5.44 -9.83 17.44
C LYS A 137 -4.79 -11.04 16.76
N ASP A 138 -4.51 -10.95 15.47
CA ASP A 138 -4.03 -12.07 14.65
C ASP A 138 -2.50 -12.22 14.66
N TYR A 139 -1.78 -11.10 14.83
CA TYR A 139 -0.31 -11.03 14.79
C TYR A 139 0.26 -10.38 16.06
N PRO A 140 -0.03 -10.90 17.27
CA PRO A 140 0.24 -10.21 18.54
C PRO A 140 1.71 -9.82 18.77
N ASP A 141 2.65 -10.50 18.12
CA ASP A 141 4.09 -10.28 18.24
C ASP A 141 4.65 -9.27 17.21
N GLU A 142 3.85 -8.86 16.21
CA GLU A 142 4.27 -7.97 15.10
C GLU A 142 3.88 -6.51 15.37
N ASP A 143 4.44 -5.93 16.44
CA ASP A 143 4.03 -4.60 16.90
C ASP A 143 4.24 -3.45 15.88
N TRP A 144 5.18 -3.60 14.94
CA TRP A 144 5.37 -2.67 13.82
C TRP A 144 4.20 -2.70 12.85
N LEU A 145 3.56 -3.87 12.66
CA LEU A 145 2.42 -4.04 11.77
C LEU A 145 1.16 -3.45 12.39
N HIS A 146 1.03 -3.51 13.72
CA HIS A 146 -0.06 -2.82 14.43
C HIS A 146 0.04 -1.31 14.23
N LEU A 147 1.25 -0.76 14.40
CA LEU A 147 1.48 0.66 14.15
C LEU A 147 1.26 1.02 12.67
N THR A 148 1.67 0.15 11.75
CA THR A 148 1.41 0.33 10.31
C THR A 148 -0.11 0.43 10.04
N GLY A 149 -0.92 -0.43 10.68
CA GLY A 149 -2.39 -0.32 10.71
C GLY A 149 -2.90 1.03 11.19
N LEU A 150 -2.35 1.56 12.27
CA LEU A 150 -2.77 2.87 12.80
C LEU A 150 -2.43 4.03 11.85
N ILE A 151 -1.33 3.94 11.09
CA ILE A 151 -0.78 5.11 10.40
C ILE A 151 -0.94 5.12 8.88
N HIS A 152 -1.35 4.01 8.26
CA HIS A 152 -1.36 3.85 6.80
C HIS A 152 -2.07 5.00 6.07
N ASP A 153 -3.19 5.45 6.64
CA ASP A 153 -4.08 6.44 6.05
C ASP A 153 -3.80 7.88 6.50
N LEU A 154 -2.76 8.12 7.32
CA LEU A 154 -2.50 9.46 7.86
C LEU A 154 -2.10 10.48 6.80
N GLY A 155 -1.71 10.03 5.61
CA GLY A 155 -1.47 10.93 4.48
C GLY A 155 -2.71 11.67 4.00
N LYS A 156 -3.92 11.25 4.42
CA LYS A 156 -5.19 11.94 4.12
C LYS A 156 -5.26 13.36 4.70
N VAL A 157 -4.34 13.75 5.58
CA VAL A 157 -4.25 15.14 6.09
C VAL A 157 -4.02 16.17 4.98
N LEU A 158 -3.60 15.76 3.79
CA LEU A 158 -3.55 16.61 2.60
C LEU A 158 -4.89 17.29 2.26
N LEU A 159 -6.02 16.72 2.70
CA LEU A 159 -7.36 17.32 2.58
C LEU A 159 -7.55 18.53 3.50
N HIS A 160 -6.79 18.62 4.59
CA HIS A 160 -6.96 19.66 5.58
C HIS A 160 -6.31 20.99 5.12
N PRO A 161 -6.93 22.16 5.37
CA PRO A 161 -6.41 23.45 4.93
C PRO A 161 -4.98 23.77 5.38
N ALA A 162 -4.56 23.28 6.55
CA ALA A 162 -3.19 23.45 7.02
C ALA A 162 -2.13 22.73 6.15
N PHE A 163 -2.54 21.76 5.32
CA PHE A 163 -1.67 20.98 4.45
C PHE A 163 -1.85 21.34 2.97
N GLY A 164 -2.87 22.13 2.63
CA GLY A 164 -3.07 22.67 1.29
C GLY A 164 -4.44 22.43 0.68
N GLU A 165 -5.34 21.72 1.38
CA GLU A 165 -6.73 21.51 0.93
C GLU A 165 -6.78 20.91 -0.48
N LEU A 166 -6.02 19.84 -0.68
CA LEU A 166 -6.01 19.18 -1.98
C LEU A 166 -7.38 18.56 -2.27
N PRO A 167 -7.82 18.55 -3.54
CA PRO A 167 -9.06 17.86 -3.90
C PRO A 167 -8.91 16.37 -3.64
N GLN A 168 -10.00 15.69 -3.27
CA GLN A 168 -9.95 14.27 -2.88
C GLN A 168 -9.27 13.38 -3.94
N TRP A 169 -9.49 13.63 -5.23
CA TRP A 169 -8.88 12.84 -6.32
C TRP A 169 -7.34 12.89 -6.31
N ALA A 170 -6.73 13.88 -5.67
CA ALA A 170 -5.28 14.04 -5.51
C ALA A 170 -4.78 13.53 -4.14
N VAL A 171 -5.63 12.88 -3.34
CA VAL A 171 -5.30 12.41 -2.00
C VAL A 171 -5.67 10.94 -1.80
N VAL A 172 -6.90 10.55 -2.10
CA VAL A 172 -7.44 9.20 -1.80
C VAL A 172 -7.59 8.36 -3.07
N GLY A 173 -8.12 7.13 -2.92
CA GLY A 173 -8.40 6.20 -4.01
C GLY A 173 -7.21 5.30 -4.41
N ASP A 174 -7.53 4.31 -5.23
CA ASP A 174 -6.56 3.35 -5.76
C ASP A 174 -5.42 4.05 -6.52
N THR A 175 -4.18 3.61 -6.30
CA THR A 175 -2.98 4.17 -6.93
C THR A 175 -2.50 3.33 -8.12
N PHE A 176 -1.76 3.97 -9.02
CA PHE A 176 -1.18 3.34 -10.21
C PHE A 176 0.12 4.03 -10.63
N PRO A 177 1.03 3.34 -11.35
CA PRO A 177 2.21 3.98 -11.92
C PRO A 177 1.84 5.01 -12.98
N VAL A 178 2.40 6.21 -12.89
CA VAL A 178 2.39 7.18 -14.00
C VAL A 178 3.64 6.99 -14.85
N GLY A 179 3.62 7.41 -16.12
CA GLY A 179 4.82 7.36 -16.98
C GLY A 179 5.14 5.99 -17.58
N CYS A 180 4.24 5.02 -17.45
CA CYS A 180 4.18 3.79 -18.26
C CYS A 180 2.73 3.53 -18.70
N ALA A 181 2.50 2.51 -19.53
CA ALA A 181 1.16 2.14 -19.97
C ALA A 181 0.26 1.75 -18.79
N TYR A 182 -0.99 2.24 -18.79
CA TYR A 182 -1.99 1.92 -17.78
C TYR A 182 -2.61 0.54 -18.02
N ASP A 183 -2.46 -0.37 -17.06
CA ASP A 183 -3.04 -1.72 -17.06
C ASP A 183 -4.57 -1.69 -16.93
N GLU A 184 -5.26 -2.57 -17.67
CA GLU A 184 -6.73 -2.66 -17.69
C GLU A 184 -7.34 -3.08 -16.34
N SER A 185 -6.54 -3.61 -15.42
CA SER A 185 -6.98 -3.96 -14.07
C SER A 185 -7.25 -2.75 -13.17
N ILE A 186 -6.81 -1.55 -13.56
CA ILE A 186 -7.08 -0.32 -12.80
C ILE A 186 -8.58 -0.02 -12.89
N VAL A 187 -9.20 0.27 -11.74
CA VAL A 187 -10.62 0.60 -11.65
C VAL A 187 -10.98 1.73 -12.63
N HIS A 188 -12.14 1.66 -13.29
CA HIS A 188 -12.57 2.63 -14.31
C HIS A 188 -11.50 3.03 -15.37
N HIS A 189 -10.67 2.08 -15.82
CA HIS A 189 -9.60 2.26 -16.81
C HIS A 189 -9.99 3.09 -18.05
N LYS A 190 -11.24 2.98 -18.51
CA LYS A 190 -11.79 3.70 -19.67
C LYS A 190 -11.50 5.21 -19.67
N TYR A 191 -11.37 5.85 -18.51
CA TYR A 191 -11.13 7.29 -18.41
C TYR A 191 -9.69 7.71 -18.70
N PHE A 192 -8.73 6.79 -18.70
CA PHE A 192 -7.36 7.11 -19.11
C PHE A 192 -7.27 7.58 -20.57
N LEU A 193 -8.24 7.25 -21.43
CA LEU A 193 -8.30 7.75 -22.81
C LEU A 193 -8.31 9.29 -22.89
N GLU A 194 -8.75 9.97 -21.83
CA GLU A 194 -8.80 11.43 -21.69
C GLU A 194 -7.54 12.00 -21.00
N ASN A 195 -6.70 11.16 -20.38
CA ASN A 195 -5.44 11.59 -19.78
C ASN A 195 -4.42 11.99 -20.87
N PRO A 196 -3.76 13.16 -20.77
CA PRO A 196 -2.79 13.60 -21.78
C PRO A 196 -1.57 12.66 -21.93
N ASP A 197 -1.19 11.94 -20.88
CA ASP A 197 -0.08 10.99 -20.90
C ASP A 197 -0.42 9.68 -21.63
N TYR A 198 -1.72 9.34 -21.78
CA TYR A 198 -2.15 8.08 -22.40
C TYR A 198 -1.67 7.91 -23.84
N LYS A 199 -1.65 9.00 -24.61
CA LYS A 199 -1.20 9.00 -26.02
C LYS A 199 0.25 9.45 -26.18
N ASN A 200 0.95 9.73 -25.08
CA ASN A 200 2.33 10.19 -25.13
C ASN A 200 3.25 9.00 -25.46
N PRO A 201 3.99 9.02 -26.59
CA PRO A 201 4.84 7.90 -27.01
C PRO A 201 5.98 7.58 -26.04
N VAL A 202 6.33 8.50 -25.14
CA VAL A 202 7.34 8.28 -24.09
C VAL A 202 6.76 7.43 -22.96
N TYR A 203 5.47 7.54 -22.67
CA TYR A 203 4.83 6.94 -21.49
C TYR A 203 3.94 5.75 -21.85
N ASN A 204 3.38 5.69 -23.05
CA ASN A 204 2.37 4.70 -23.42
C ASN A 204 2.91 3.30 -23.79
N THR A 205 4.15 2.98 -23.40
CA THR A 205 4.73 1.65 -23.59
C THR A 205 4.77 0.89 -22.26
N LYS A 206 4.96 -0.43 -22.32
CA LYS A 206 5.01 -1.30 -21.12
C LYS A 206 5.91 -0.72 -20.02
N TYR A 207 7.10 -0.26 -20.38
CA TYR A 207 8.05 0.28 -19.41
C TYR A 207 8.03 1.81 -19.34
N GLY A 208 7.68 2.50 -20.44
CA GLY A 208 7.67 3.96 -20.49
C GLY A 208 8.99 4.57 -20.00
N LEU A 209 8.95 5.27 -18.86
CA LEU A 209 10.11 5.86 -18.19
C LEU A 209 11.01 4.88 -17.44
N TYR A 210 10.56 3.65 -17.23
CA TYR A 210 11.18 2.69 -16.32
C TYR A 210 11.99 1.62 -17.05
N SER A 211 12.73 0.83 -16.27
CA SER A 211 13.36 -0.40 -16.74
C SER A 211 12.76 -1.61 -16.04
N GLU A 212 12.92 -2.79 -16.63
CA GLU A 212 12.54 -4.05 -16.01
C GLU A 212 13.25 -4.23 -14.67
N GLY A 213 12.49 -4.64 -13.65
CA GLY A 213 13.00 -4.90 -12.29
C GLY A 213 13.66 -3.68 -11.62
N CYS A 214 13.31 -2.45 -12.01
CA CYS A 214 13.91 -1.25 -11.43
C CYS A 214 13.61 -1.07 -9.94
N GLY A 215 12.61 -1.77 -9.41
CA GLY A 215 12.14 -1.62 -8.04
C GLY A 215 11.09 -0.52 -7.94
N LEU A 216 10.03 -0.77 -7.17
CA LEU A 216 8.92 0.18 -7.05
C LEU A 216 9.32 1.50 -6.39
N ASP A 217 10.41 1.56 -5.61
CA ASP A 217 10.93 2.83 -5.06
C ASP A 217 11.35 3.81 -6.17
N ASN A 218 11.71 3.30 -7.36
CA ASN A 218 12.08 4.06 -8.55
C ASN A 218 10.90 4.37 -9.49
N VAL A 219 9.70 3.90 -9.16
CA VAL A 219 8.48 4.14 -9.94
C VAL A 219 7.73 5.34 -9.38
N LEU A 220 7.31 6.26 -10.26
CA LEU A 220 6.41 7.33 -9.87
C LEU A 220 4.98 6.76 -9.82
N MET A 221 4.41 6.73 -8.63
CA MET A 221 3.01 6.40 -8.41
C MET A 221 2.15 7.67 -8.54
N SER A 222 0.89 7.52 -8.94
CA SER A 222 -0.13 8.55 -8.80
C SER A 222 -0.09 9.14 -7.39
N TRP A 223 -0.13 10.46 -7.28
CA TRP A 223 0.08 11.16 -6.01
C TRP A 223 -1.13 10.99 -5.09
N GLY A 224 -0.87 10.73 -3.81
CA GLY A 224 -1.91 10.57 -2.79
C GLY A 224 -1.33 10.33 -1.39
N HIS A 225 -2.21 9.89 -0.48
CA HIS A 225 -1.92 9.64 0.92
C HIS A 225 -0.81 8.60 1.14
N ASP A 226 -0.76 7.52 0.35
CA ASP A 226 0.28 6.50 0.41
C ASP A 226 1.69 7.11 0.31
N ASP A 227 1.94 7.84 -0.78
CA ASP A 227 3.27 8.35 -1.11
C ASP A 227 3.67 9.50 -0.18
N TYR A 228 2.70 10.34 0.21
CA TYR A 228 2.93 11.39 1.17
C TYR A 228 3.24 10.85 2.57
N MET A 229 2.48 9.87 3.08
CA MET A 229 2.75 9.27 4.39
C MET A 229 4.07 8.50 4.41
N TYR A 230 4.43 7.83 3.30
CA TYR A 230 5.76 7.25 3.12
C TYR A 230 6.86 8.30 3.21
N LEU A 231 6.71 9.46 2.55
CA LEU A 231 7.67 10.57 2.65
C LEU A 231 7.78 11.08 4.08
N VAL A 232 6.66 11.27 4.78
CA VAL A 232 6.63 11.67 6.20
C VAL A 232 7.42 10.66 7.04
N ALA A 233 7.17 9.36 6.88
CA ALA A 233 7.87 8.33 7.65
C ALA A 233 9.37 8.27 7.35
N LYS A 234 9.74 8.33 6.06
CA LYS A 234 11.13 8.24 5.60
C LYS A 234 11.96 9.44 6.03
N GLU A 235 11.48 10.66 5.77
CA GLU A 235 12.23 11.89 6.03
C GLU A 235 12.29 12.25 7.53
N ASN A 236 11.28 11.84 8.31
CA ASN A 236 11.35 11.91 9.78
C ASN A 236 12.15 10.76 10.41
N LYS A 237 12.79 9.90 9.60
CA LYS A 237 13.68 8.82 10.05
C LYS A 237 12.96 7.84 10.99
N SER A 238 11.75 7.44 10.62
CA SER A 238 11.07 6.32 11.26
C SER A 238 11.98 5.08 11.31
N THR A 239 11.86 4.29 12.36
CA THR A 239 12.54 3.00 12.50
C THR A 239 11.62 1.82 12.13
N LEU A 240 10.50 2.07 11.45
CA LEU A 240 9.67 1.01 10.88
C LEU A 240 10.51 0.14 9.92
N PRO A 241 10.25 -1.18 9.88
CA PRO A 241 10.91 -2.06 8.93
C PRO A 241 10.48 -1.74 7.49
N SER A 242 11.26 -2.23 6.51
CA SER A 242 10.97 -2.05 5.09
C SER A 242 9.56 -2.49 4.70
N ALA A 243 9.09 -3.62 5.26
CA ALA A 243 7.72 -4.11 5.06
C ALA A 243 6.65 -3.09 5.49
N GLY A 244 6.82 -2.42 6.64
CA GLY A 244 5.88 -1.39 7.10
C GLY A 244 5.85 -0.16 6.18
N LEU A 245 7.03 0.30 5.75
CA LEU A 245 7.14 1.40 4.79
C LEU A 245 6.57 1.04 3.41
N PHE A 246 6.75 -0.21 2.97
CA PHE A 246 6.20 -0.73 1.73
C PHE A 246 4.67 -0.80 1.77
N ILE A 247 4.11 -1.28 2.88
CA ILE A 247 2.66 -1.28 3.09
C ILE A 247 2.11 0.15 2.97
N ILE A 248 2.66 1.10 3.73
CA ILE A 248 2.20 2.50 3.71
C ILE A 248 2.19 3.05 2.28
N ARG A 249 3.23 2.78 1.50
CA ARG A 249 3.38 3.36 0.17
C ARG A 249 2.55 2.69 -0.94
N TYR A 250 2.13 1.45 -0.75
CA TYR A 250 1.53 0.66 -1.83
C TYR A 250 0.22 -0.03 -1.45
N HIS A 251 -0.37 0.29 -0.29
CA HIS A 251 -1.64 -0.31 0.14
C HIS A 251 -2.84 0.07 -0.72
N SER A 252 -2.78 1.21 -1.42
CA SER A 252 -3.76 1.59 -2.42
C SER A 252 -3.46 1.03 -3.82
N PHE A 253 -2.34 0.32 -4.03
CA PHE A 253 -1.92 -0.16 -5.36
C PHE A 253 -2.61 -1.48 -5.74
N TYR A 254 -3.94 -1.46 -5.82
CA TYR A 254 -4.77 -2.65 -6.03
C TYR A 254 -4.48 -3.41 -7.33
N ALA A 255 -4.10 -2.71 -8.39
CA ALA A 255 -3.66 -3.35 -9.63
C ALA A 255 -2.49 -4.32 -9.40
N LEU A 256 -1.56 -3.99 -8.48
CA LEU A 256 -0.47 -4.88 -8.10
C LEU A 256 -0.94 -6.00 -7.15
N HIS A 257 -1.42 -5.66 -5.95
CA HIS A 257 -1.60 -6.66 -4.90
C HIS A 257 -2.87 -7.50 -5.03
N ARG A 258 -3.85 -7.06 -5.82
CA ARG A 258 -5.09 -7.83 -6.11
C ARG A 258 -5.11 -8.43 -7.51
N ALA A 259 -4.65 -7.70 -8.52
CA ALA A 259 -4.70 -8.16 -9.92
C ALA A 259 -3.35 -8.68 -10.47
N ASP A 260 -2.29 -8.66 -9.66
CA ASP A 260 -0.95 -9.14 -10.02
C ASP A 260 -0.32 -8.40 -11.23
N ALA A 261 -0.82 -7.20 -11.57
CA ALA A 261 -0.26 -6.32 -12.60
C ALA A 261 1.07 -5.69 -12.15
N TYR A 262 1.81 -5.09 -13.10
CA TYR A 262 3.06 -4.35 -12.86
C TYR A 262 4.23 -5.11 -12.20
N LYS A 263 4.13 -6.44 -12.01
CA LYS A 263 5.23 -7.28 -11.47
C LYS A 263 6.56 -7.16 -12.21
N HIS A 264 6.53 -6.76 -13.49
CA HIS A 264 7.72 -6.53 -14.30
C HIS A 264 8.57 -5.32 -13.86
N LEU A 265 8.05 -4.47 -12.97
CA LEU A 265 8.79 -3.34 -12.38
C LEU A 265 9.40 -3.69 -11.01
N MET A 266 8.96 -4.77 -10.37
CA MET A 266 9.37 -5.15 -9.03
C MET A 266 10.79 -5.73 -8.98
N ASN A 267 11.52 -5.41 -7.93
CA ASN A 267 12.77 -6.08 -7.56
C ASN A 267 12.53 -7.18 -6.50
N GLU A 268 13.60 -7.82 -6.02
CA GLU A 268 13.50 -8.91 -5.02
C GLU A 268 12.92 -8.43 -3.68
N GLU A 269 13.29 -7.23 -3.23
CA GLU A 269 12.78 -6.65 -1.98
C GLU A 269 11.27 -6.36 -2.06
N ASP A 270 10.79 -5.84 -3.20
CA ASP A 270 9.37 -5.61 -3.44
C ASP A 270 8.56 -6.92 -3.39
N ILE A 271 9.13 -8.01 -3.91
CA ILE A 271 8.47 -9.34 -3.92
C ILE A 271 8.29 -9.87 -2.50
N GLU A 272 9.30 -9.69 -1.65
CA GLU A 272 9.23 -10.08 -0.24
C GLU A 272 8.23 -9.22 0.53
N ASN A 273 8.28 -7.89 0.36
CA ASN A 273 7.37 -6.98 1.04
C ASN A 273 5.91 -7.12 0.56
N LEU A 274 5.68 -7.55 -0.69
CA LEU A 274 4.34 -7.80 -1.22
C LEU A 274 3.59 -8.87 -0.43
N LYS A 275 4.30 -9.83 0.20
CA LYS A 275 3.67 -10.84 1.08
C LYS A 275 2.99 -10.18 2.28
N TRP A 276 3.69 -9.25 2.93
CA TRP A 276 3.15 -8.46 4.05
C TRP A 276 2.05 -7.52 3.62
N LEU A 277 2.15 -6.91 2.43
CA LEU A 277 1.08 -6.08 1.89
C LEU A 277 -0.23 -6.86 1.66
N LYS A 278 -0.14 -8.10 1.12
CA LYS A 278 -1.32 -8.96 0.94
C LYS A 278 -1.96 -9.34 2.28
N ILE A 279 -1.15 -9.54 3.33
CA ILE A 279 -1.65 -9.76 4.70
C ILE A 279 -2.37 -8.50 5.19
N PHE A 280 -1.72 -7.34 5.11
CA PHE A 280 -2.26 -6.06 5.56
C PHE A 280 -3.60 -5.72 4.90
N ASN A 281 -3.72 -5.87 3.58
CA ASN A 281 -4.90 -5.46 2.82
C ASN A 281 -6.19 -6.18 3.27
N LYS A 282 -6.06 -7.39 3.82
CA LYS A 282 -7.19 -8.09 4.44
C LYS A 282 -7.77 -7.27 5.59
N TYR A 283 -6.93 -6.69 6.44
CA TYR A 283 -7.39 -5.95 7.61
C TYR A 283 -7.96 -4.60 7.21
N ASP A 284 -7.20 -3.81 6.44
CA ASP A 284 -7.65 -2.50 5.93
C ASP A 284 -9.03 -2.59 5.25
N LEU A 285 -9.24 -3.59 4.39
CA LEU A 285 -10.52 -3.73 3.70
C LEU A 285 -11.65 -4.25 4.61
N TYR A 286 -11.38 -5.31 5.38
CA TYR A 286 -12.45 -6.10 5.99
C TYR A 286 -12.72 -5.79 7.46
N SER A 287 -11.81 -5.09 8.17
CA SER A 287 -12.04 -4.73 9.58
C SER A 287 -13.04 -3.60 9.77
N LYS A 288 -13.48 -2.96 8.68
CA LYS A 288 -14.48 -1.89 8.67
C LYS A 288 -15.77 -2.38 9.32
N SER A 289 -16.11 -1.80 10.47
CA SER A 289 -17.16 -2.32 11.35
C SER A 289 -17.94 -1.19 12.01
N LYS A 290 -19.22 -1.44 12.33
CA LYS A 290 -20.02 -0.54 13.17
C LYS A 290 -19.65 -0.60 14.65
N VAL A 291 -18.87 -1.61 15.06
CA VAL A 291 -18.39 -1.73 16.44
C VAL A 291 -17.18 -0.80 16.60
N ARG A 292 -17.34 0.20 17.48
CA ARG A 292 -16.30 1.19 17.76
C ARG A 292 -15.25 0.66 18.71
N ILE A 293 -14.02 1.14 18.55
CA ILE A 293 -12.93 0.86 19.47
C ILE A 293 -12.95 1.90 20.59
N ASP A 294 -12.77 1.48 21.84
CA ASP A 294 -12.58 2.42 22.95
C ASP A 294 -11.19 3.07 22.82
N VAL A 295 -11.18 4.28 22.26
CA VAL A 295 -9.96 5.04 22.00
C VAL A 295 -9.12 5.22 23.26
N GLU A 296 -9.74 5.53 24.40
CA GLU A 296 -9.01 5.80 25.64
C GLU A 296 -8.39 4.53 26.23
N GLU A 297 -9.02 3.38 26.02
CA GLU A 297 -8.47 2.07 26.41
C GLU A 297 -7.19 1.73 25.62
N VAL A 298 -7.21 1.93 24.29
CA VAL A 298 -6.11 1.50 23.41
C VAL A 298 -5.03 2.55 23.20
N LYS A 299 -5.33 3.84 23.40
CA LYS A 299 -4.40 4.97 23.20
C LYS A 299 -3.05 4.81 23.92
N PRO A 300 -2.97 4.36 25.20
CA PRO A 300 -1.68 4.15 25.86
C PRO A 300 -0.77 3.16 25.13
N TYR A 301 -1.35 2.10 24.56
CA TYR A 301 -0.61 1.10 23.78
C TYR A 301 -0.03 1.72 22.50
N TYR A 302 -0.86 2.39 21.71
CA TYR A 302 -0.43 2.99 20.44
C TYR A 302 0.56 4.14 20.63
N LEU A 303 0.39 4.97 21.67
CA LEU A 303 1.38 5.99 22.02
C LEU A 303 2.76 5.37 22.34
N SER A 304 2.79 4.18 22.94
CA SER A 304 4.05 3.46 23.20
C SER A 304 4.73 3.00 21.91
N LEU A 305 3.96 2.54 20.92
CA LEU A 305 4.47 2.15 19.60
C LEU A 305 4.96 3.37 18.81
N ILE A 306 4.18 4.46 18.79
CA ILE A 306 4.58 5.72 18.17
C ILE A 306 5.93 6.18 18.74
N LYS A 307 6.09 6.14 20.07
CA LYS A 307 7.35 6.50 20.73
C LYS A 307 8.51 5.55 20.37
N LYS A 308 8.22 4.27 20.12
CA LYS A 308 9.22 3.27 19.71
C LYS A 308 9.73 3.54 18.29
N TYR A 309 8.83 3.89 17.37
CA TYR A 309 9.10 3.91 15.93
C TYR A 309 9.30 5.29 15.32
N PHE A 310 8.88 6.35 15.99
CA PHE A 310 8.93 7.72 15.48
C PHE A 310 9.47 8.72 16.52
N PRO A 311 10.06 9.84 16.07
CA PRO A 311 10.29 11.00 16.91
C PRO A 311 8.98 11.54 17.51
N THR A 312 9.07 12.28 18.62
CA THR A 312 7.89 12.84 19.31
C THR A 312 7.11 13.84 18.44
N LYS A 313 7.82 14.64 17.64
CA LYS A 313 7.24 15.60 16.70
C LYS A 313 7.82 15.33 15.33
N LEU A 314 6.94 15.30 14.33
CA LEU A 314 7.27 15.06 12.94
C LEU A 314 7.02 16.33 12.15
N LYS A 315 7.81 16.50 11.11
CA LYS A 315 7.56 17.45 10.05
C LYS A 315 6.62 16.83 9.03
N TRP A 316 5.56 17.53 8.72
CA TRP A 316 4.55 17.18 7.73
C TRP A 316 4.52 18.26 6.64
#